data_AF-A0A0S7CWY6-F1
#
_entry.id   AF-A0A0S7CWY6-F1
#
_cell.length_a   1.000
_cell.length_b   1.000
_cell.length_c   1.000
_cell.angle_alpha   90.00
_cell.angle_beta   90.00
_cell.angle_gamma   90.00
#
_symmetry.space_group_name_H-M   'P 1'
#
loop_
_entity.id
_entity.type
_entity.pdbx_description
1 polymer ?
#
loop_
_entity_poly.entity_id
_entity_poly.type
_entity_poly.pdbx_seq_one_letter_code
_entity_poly.pdbx_strand_id
1 'polypeptide(L)'
;MHAPSGVASRLAEKAGDDGERVHAVEPGTSFETGGFAIRSFGGQHALIHPQIPVVANIGYLVDENVFHPGDSFVVPDGIDVQTLLVPIHAPWSKVGEVVDFVIAVRAPQAYPVHDGLLNELGRGLVEGHVTRIGAKYGTRYARLSPLESVEV
;
A
#
# COMPACT_ATOMS: atom_id res chain seq x y z
N MET A 1 0.92 -2.69 17.70
CA MET A 1 0.25 -1.93 16.63
C MET A 1 1.18 -0.83 16.16
N HIS A 2 1.32 -0.63 14.86
CA HIS A 2 2.19 0.38 14.27
C HIS A 2 1.36 1.30 13.37
N ALA A 3 1.38 2.61 13.62
CA ALA A 3 0.48 3.56 12.94
C ALA A 3 1.09 4.97 12.85
N PRO A 4 0.60 5.85 11.95
CA PRO A 4 0.98 7.26 11.96
C PRO A 4 0.77 7.88 13.35
N SER A 5 1.64 8.80 13.76
CA SER A 5 1.68 9.36 15.13
C SER A 5 0.32 9.82 15.66
N GLY A 6 -0.45 10.60 14.89
CA GLY A 6 -1.78 11.04 15.32
C GLY A 6 -2.80 9.90 15.52
N VAL A 7 -2.67 8.79 14.79
CA VAL A 7 -3.50 7.59 14.96
C VAL A 7 -3.01 6.79 16.16
N ALA A 8 -1.70 6.59 16.29
CA ALA A 8 -1.07 5.90 17.40
C ALA A 8 -1.45 6.55 18.75
N SER A 9 -1.34 7.87 18.89
CA SER A 9 -1.70 8.55 20.14
C SER A 9 -3.15 8.33 20.55
N ARG A 10 -4.10 8.45 19.60
CA ARG A 10 -5.53 8.21 19.87
C ARG A 10 -5.83 6.75 20.23
N LEU A 11 -5.08 5.81 19.65
CA LEU A 11 -5.27 4.38 19.92
C LEU A 11 -4.63 3.99 21.26
N ALA A 12 -3.47 4.54 21.60
CA ALA A 12 -2.85 4.35 22.90
C ALA A 12 -3.74 4.87 24.03
N GLU A 13 -4.33 6.06 23.88
CA GLU A 13 -5.26 6.63 24.86
C GLU A 13 -6.48 5.72 25.09
N LYS A 14 -7.05 5.19 24.00
CA LYS A 14 -8.21 4.27 24.07
C LYS A 14 -7.86 2.89 24.62
N ALA A 15 -6.60 2.46 24.47
CA ALA A 15 -6.13 1.15 24.92
C ALA A 15 -5.87 1.09 26.43
N GLY A 16 -5.79 2.24 27.12
CA GLY A 16 -5.51 2.28 28.56
C GLY A 16 -4.18 1.62 28.89
N ASP A 17 -4.19 0.63 29.78
CA ASP A 17 -2.99 -0.11 30.20
C ASP A 17 -2.26 -0.80 29.03
N ASP A 18 -2.96 -1.10 27.94
CA ASP A 18 -2.38 -1.72 26.75
C ASP A 18 -1.74 -0.72 25.78
N GLY A 19 -1.75 0.58 26.10
CA GLY A 19 -1.27 1.65 25.23
C GLY A 19 0.21 1.54 24.85
N GLU A 20 1.01 0.90 25.69
CA GLU A 20 2.43 0.60 25.43
C GLU A 20 2.66 -0.30 24.19
N ARG A 21 1.62 -1.03 23.75
CA ARG A 21 1.65 -1.88 22.55
C ARG A 21 1.32 -1.11 21.28
N VAL A 22 1.13 0.21 21.35
CA VAL A 22 0.84 1.10 20.23
C VAL A 22 2.05 1.98 19.96
N HIS A 23 2.64 1.82 18.78
CA HIS A 23 3.86 2.50 18.37
C HIS A 23 3.56 3.47 17.23
N ALA A 24 4.02 4.70 17.37
CA ALA A 24 4.04 5.66 16.29
C ALA A 24 5.13 5.27 15.27
N VAL A 25 4.81 5.39 13.99
CA VAL A 25 5.75 5.18 12.89
C VAL A 25 5.83 6.44 12.05
N GLU A 26 7.06 6.89 11.82
CA GLU A 26 7.37 7.95 10.87
C GLU A 26 7.85 7.34 9.55
N PRO A 27 7.69 8.03 8.41
CA PRO A 27 8.28 7.58 7.14
C PRO A 27 9.81 7.47 7.22
N GLY A 28 10.40 6.50 6.53
CA GLY A 28 11.86 6.31 6.46
C GLY A 28 12.46 5.61 7.68
N THR A 29 11.64 5.14 8.62
CA THR A 29 12.11 4.39 9.79
C THR A 29 12.23 2.90 9.47
N SER A 30 13.14 2.22 10.15
CA SER A 30 13.26 0.76 10.11
C SER A 30 13.15 0.18 11.52
N PHE A 31 12.46 -0.94 11.66
CA PHE A 31 12.22 -1.62 12.94
C PHE A 31 11.86 -3.08 12.72
N GLU A 32 11.88 -3.88 13.78
CA GLU A 32 11.43 -5.28 13.76
C GLU A 32 10.13 -5.43 14.53
N THR A 33 9.21 -6.27 14.03
CA THR A 33 8.00 -6.64 14.77
C THR A 33 7.49 -7.99 14.30
N GLY A 34 7.04 -8.83 15.24
CA GLY A 34 6.46 -10.14 14.91
C GLY A 34 7.40 -11.09 14.16
N GLY A 35 8.72 -10.88 14.25
CA GLY A 35 9.73 -11.66 13.51
C GLY A 35 10.05 -11.15 12.11
N PHE A 36 9.48 -10.01 11.69
CA PHE A 36 9.70 -9.41 10.38
C PHE A 36 10.51 -8.12 10.48
N ALA A 37 11.39 -7.89 9.50
CA ALA A 37 12.06 -6.62 9.30
C ALA A 37 11.13 -5.67 8.52
N ILE A 38 10.93 -4.46 9.04
CA ILE A 38 10.03 -3.46 8.46
C ILE A 38 10.81 -2.21 8.09
N ARG A 39 10.56 -1.67 6.89
CA ARG A 39 10.93 -0.29 6.52
C ARG A 39 9.68 0.49 6.12
N SER A 40 9.50 1.67 6.68
CA SER A 40 8.35 2.53 6.42
C SER A 40 8.63 3.56 5.33
N PHE A 41 7.60 3.90 4.56
CA PHE A 41 7.66 4.87 3.45
C PHE A 41 6.40 5.75 3.42
N GLY A 42 6.42 6.80 2.60
CA GLY A 42 5.28 7.67 2.43
C GLY A 42 5.18 8.76 3.49
N GLY A 43 4.09 8.76 4.25
CA GLY A 43 3.72 9.84 5.18
C GLY A 43 2.41 10.53 4.79
N GLN A 44 1.97 10.34 3.55
CA GLN A 44 0.74 10.91 3.03
C GLN A 44 -0.05 9.91 2.20
N HIS A 45 -1.37 9.97 2.38
CA HIS A 45 -2.35 9.33 1.50
C HIS A 45 -2.32 10.02 0.12
N ALA A 46 -2.80 9.34 -0.91
CA ALA A 46 -3.09 9.98 -2.19
C ALA A 46 -4.07 11.17 -2.02
N LEU A 47 -4.05 12.15 -2.91
CA LEU A 47 -4.95 13.30 -2.76
C LEU A 47 -6.41 12.86 -2.91
N ILE A 48 -7.23 13.02 -1.88
CA ILE A 48 -8.67 12.72 -1.95
C ILE A 48 -9.41 13.84 -2.69
N HIS A 49 -9.24 15.07 -2.21
CA HIS A 49 -9.81 16.28 -2.79
C HIS A 49 -9.07 17.51 -2.24
N PRO A 50 -8.86 18.60 -3.01
CA PRO A 50 -8.14 19.79 -2.54
C PRO A 50 -8.72 20.48 -1.29
N GLN A 51 -10.00 20.24 -0.98
CA GLN A 51 -10.66 20.78 0.21
C GLN A 51 -10.58 19.87 1.45
N ILE A 52 -10.02 18.67 1.32
CA ILE A 52 -9.82 17.73 2.42
C ILE A 52 -8.33 17.76 2.77
N PRO A 53 -7.96 18.03 4.04
CA PRO A 53 -6.57 17.93 4.47
C PRO A 53 -6.00 16.55 4.14
N VAL A 54 -4.77 16.53 3.61
CA VAL A 54 -4.11 15.27 3.27
C VAL A 54 -3.94 14.42 4.53
N VAL A 55 -4.44 13.19 4.46
CA VAL A 55 -4.44 12.25 5.59
C VAL A 55 -3.08 11.58 5.68
N ALA A 56 -2.60 11.36 6.92
CA ALA A 56 -1.38 10.61 7.16
C ALA A 56 -1.56 9.14 6.76
N ASN A 57 -0.61 8.60 5.99
CA ASN A 57 -0.57 7.20 5.56
C ASN A 57 0.87 6.71 5.55
N ILE A 58 1.12 5.51 6.05
CA ILE A 58 2.43 4.88 6.02
C ILE A 58 2.34 3.64 5.13
N GLY A 59 3.26 3.54 4.18
CA GLY A 59 3.53 2.30 3.46
C GLY A 59 4.57 1.47 4.22
N TYR A 60 4.42 0.15 4.20
CA TYR A 60 5.32 -0.78 4.87
C TYR A 60 5.93 -1.74 3.87
N LEU A 61 7.25 -1.83 3.87
CA LEU A 61 8.00 -2.89 3.22
C LEU A 61 8.36 -3.94 4.28
N VAL A 62 8.00 -5.18 4.02
CA VAL A 62 8.23 -6.33 4.90
C VAL A 62 9.30 -7.22 4.28
N ASP A 63 10.35 -7.52 5.06
CA ASP A 63 11.48 -8.40 4.71
C ASP A 63 12.10 -8.08 3.34
N GLU A 64 12.17 -6.79 3.00
CA GLU A 64 12.63 -6.29 1.70
C GLU A 64 11.90 -6.89 0.47
N ASN A 65 10.76 -7.54 0.69
CA ASN A 65 10.02 -8.28 -0.33
C ASN A 65 8.68 -7.62 -0.63
N VAL A 66 7.77 -7.58 0.35
CA VAL A 66 6.38 -7.18 0.15
C VAL A 66 6.17 -5.73 0.54
N PHE A 67 5.85 -4.87 -0.43
CA PHE A 67 5.46 -3.49 -0.18
C PHE A 67 3.94 -3.33 -0.16
N HIS A 68 3.41 -2.94 1.00
CA HIS A 68 2.03 -2.50 1.19
C HIS A 68 2.00 -0.97 1.30
N PRO A 69 1.58 -0.22 0.27
CA PRO A 69 1.64 1.24 0.28
C PRO A 69 0.54 1.90 1.12
N GLY A 70 -0.48 1.13 1.54
CA GLY A 70 -1.72 1.69 2.05
C GLY A 70 -2.49 2.34 0.91
N ASP A 71 -3.09 3.50 1.16
CA ASP A 71 -3.87 4.24 0.17
C ASP A 71 -3.03 5.41 -0.40
N SER A 72 -1.84 5.06 -0.89
CA SER A 72 -0.85 6.01 -1.40
C SER A 72 -0.21 5.49 -2.68
N PHE A 73 0.23 6.43 -3.52
CA PHE A 73 1.03 6.16 -4.71
C PHE A 73 2.49 6.66 -4.54
N VAL A 74 2.97 6.79 -3.30
CA VAL A 74 4.37 7.09 -3.04
C VAL A 74 5.23 5.88 -3.41
N VAL A 75 6.16 6.09 -4.33
CA VAL A 75 7.14 5.09 -4.75
C VAL A 75 8.26 5.05 -3.71
N PRO A 76 8.58 3.89 -3.13
CA PRO A 76 9.67 3.77 -2.17
C PRO A 76 11.02 4.02 -2.86
N ASP A 77 11.86 4.84 -2.25
CA ASP A 77 13.17 5.21 -2.78
C ASP A 77 14.29 4.26 -2.28
N GLY A 78 15.25 3.98 -3.17
CA GLY A 78 16.45 3.23 -2.83
C GLY A 78 16.22 1.75 -2.51
N ILE A 79 15.10 1.16 -2.93
CA ILE A 79 14.82 -0.27 -2.81
C ILE A 79 14.19 -0.80 -4.10
N ASP A 80 14.60 -2.01 -4.49
CA ASP A 80 13.94 -2.81 -5.51
C ASP A 80 12.85 -3.69 -4.88
N VAL A 81 11.60 -3.21 -4.92
CA VAL A 81 10.44 -3.97 -4.40
C VAL A 81 10.25 -5.24 -5.21
N GLN A 82 10.15 -6.39 -4.53
CA GLN A 82 9.94 -7.68 -5.20
C GLN A 82 8.44 -7.96 -5.45
N THR A 83 7.62 -7.70 -4.43
CA THR A 83 6.17 -7.92 -4.47
C THR A 83 5.43 -6.64 -4.07
N LEU A 84 4.59 -6.11 -4.97
CA LEU A 84 3.81 -4.91 -4.74
C LEU A 84 2.33 -5.24 -4.48
N LEU A 85 1.77 -4.71 -3.40
CA LEU A 85 0.32 -4.60 -3.24
C LEU A 85 -0.16 -3.27 -3.83
N VAL A 86 -1.16 -3.32 -4.71
CA VAL A 86 -1.58 -2.17 -5.51
C VAL A 86 -3.00 -1.74 -5.12
N PRO A 87 -3.22 -0.56 -4.52
CA PRO A 87 -4.56 -0.03 -4.31
C PRO A 87 -5.17 0.38 -5.66
N ILE A 88 -5.97 -0.51 -6.26
CA ILE A 88 -6.39 -0.33 -7.66
C ILE A 88 -7.57 0.64 -7.85
N HIS A 89 -8.31 0.97 -6.79
CA HIS A 89 -9.48 1.81 -6.93
C HIS A 89 -9.91 2.51 -5.66
N ALA A 90 -10.32 3.76 -5.74
CA ALA A 90 -11.08 4.47 -4.72
C ALA A 90 -11.81 5.66 -5.36
N PRO A 91 -12.77 6.31 -4.68
CA PRO A 91 -13.49 7.47 -5.26
C PRO A 91 -12.58 8.62 -5.70
N TRP A 92 -11.38 8.71 -5.12
CA TRP A 92 -10.37 9.73 -5.43
C TRP A 92 -9.37 9.31 -6.52
N SER A 93 -9.32 8.03 -6.87
CA SER A 93 -8.26 7.46 -7.72
C SER A 93 -8.60 7.54 -9.20
N LYS A 94 -7.57 7.77 -10.04
CA LYS A 94 -7.65 7.57 -11.49
C LYS A 94 -6.86 6.33 -11.89
N VAL A 95 -7.41 5.55 -12.83
CA VAL A 95 -6.74 4.35 -13.36
C VAL A 95 -5.34 4.64 -13.91
N GLY A 96 -5.14 5.83 -14.51
CA GLY A 96 -3.83 6.26 -14.97
C GLY A 96 -2.78 6.34 -13.85
N GLU A 97 -3.14 6.87 -12.69
CA GLU A 97 -2.23 7.02 -11.55
C GLU A 97 -1.86 5.65 -10.95
N VAL A 98 -2.81 4.70 -10.94
CA VAL A 98 -2.55 3.31 -10.55
C VAL A 98 -1.53 2.66 -11.49
N VAL A 99 -1.71 2.83 -12.81
CA VAL A 99 -0.79 2.28 -13.80
C VAL A 99 0.59 2.94 -13.69
N ASP A 100 0.66 4.26 -13.56
CA ASP A 100 1.91 5.00 -13.40
C ASP A 100 2.65 4.56 -12.13
N PHE A 101 1.93 4.33 -11.03
CA PHE A 101 2.50 3.80 -9.80
C PHE A 101 3.14 2.41 -10.00
N VAL A 102 2.44 1.49 -10.67
CA VAL A 102 2.99 0.15 -10.99
C VAL A 102 4.23 0.26 -11.87
N ILE A 103 4.20 1.13 -12.90
CA ILE A 103 5.35 1.39 -13.78
C ILE A 103 6.54 2.00 -13.05
N ALA A 104 6.28 2.82 -12.03
CA ALA A 104 7.32 3.50 -11.28
C ALA A 104 7.98 2.59 -10.24
N VAL A 105 7.19 1.76 -9.55
CA VAL A 105 7.72 0.77 -8.59
C VAL A 105 8.45 -0.36 -9.29
N ARG A 106 7.95 -0.82 -10.46
CA ARG A 106 8.55 -1.91 -11.26
C ARG A 106 8.77 -3.22 -10.51
N ALA A 107 7.91 -3.51 -9.55
CA ALA A 107 7.96 -4.79 -8.87
C ALA A 107 7.74 -5.93 -9.88
N PRO A 108 8.54 -7.01 -9.84
CA PRO A 108 8.33 -8.19 -10.68
C PRO A 108 6.95 -8.82 -10.52
N GLN A 109 6.38 -8.78 -9.31
CA GLN A 109 5.06 -9.32 -9.00
C GLN A 109 4.17 -8.25 -8.36
N ALA A 110 2.90 -8.16 -8.77
CA ALA A 110 1.92 -7.26 -8.20
C ALA A 110 0.58 -7.95 -7.93
N TYR A 111 -0.04 -7.63 -6.80
CA TYR A 111 -1.37 -8.09 -6.40
C TYR A 111 -2.28 -6.90 -6.06
N PRO A 112 -3.56 -6.89 -6.51
CA PRO A 112 -4.47 -5.82 -6.16
C PRO A 112 -4.88 -5.88 -4.69
N VAL A 113 -5.09 -4.70 -4.13
CA VAL A 113 -5.90 -4.46 -2.95
C VAL A 113 -6.90 -3.35 -3.25
N HIS A 114 -7.84 -3.10 -2.34
CA HIS A 114 -8.74 -1.95 -2.41
C HIS A 114 -9.69 -1.97 -3.65
N ASP A 115 -10.15 -3.15 -4.10
CA ASP A 115 -11.04 -3.33 -5.26
C ASP A 115 -12.54 -3.40 -4.91
N GLY A 116 -12.91 -3.41 -3.62
CA GLY A 116 -14.27 -3.76 -3.16
C GLY A 116 -15.40 -2.83 -3.59
N LEU A 117 -15.10 -1.64 -4.11
CA LEU A 117 -16.11 -0.72 -4.69
C LEU A 117 -16.43 -1.00 -6.16
N LEU A 118 -15.61 -1.82 -6.82
CA LEU A 118 -15.80 -2.16 -8.21
C LEU A 118 -16.70 -3.38 -8.36
N ASN A 119 -17.65 -3.28 -9.29
CA ASN A 119 -18.27 -4.48 -9.84
C ASN A 119 -17.27 -5.21 -10.75
N GLU A 120 -17.66 -6.40 -11.21
CA GLU A 120 -16.79 -7.25 -12.03
C GLU A 120 -16.29 -6.57 -13.31
N LEU A 121 -17.18 -5.85 -14.01
CA LEU A 121 -16.84 -5.15 -15.26
C LEU A 121 -15.82 -4.02 -15.02
N GLY A 122 -16.07 -3.17 -14.03
CA GLY A 122 -15.19 -2.07 -13.67
C GLY A 122 -13.82 -2.59 -13.23
N ARG A 123 -13.80 -3.64 -12.41
CA ARG A 123 -12.57 -4.30 -12.00
C ARG A 123 -11.80 -4.85 -13.19
N GLY A 124 -12.45 -5.63 -14.06
CA GLY A 124 -11.81 -6.19 -15.25
C GLY A 124 -11.15 -5.13 -16.15
N LEU A 125 -11.77 -3.94 -16.25
CA LEU A 125 -11.17 -2.82 -16.98
C LEU A 125 -9.88 -2.32 -16.33
N VAL A 126 -9.91 -2.05 -15.02
CA VAL A 126 -8.74 -1.55 -14.28
C VAL A 126 -7.60 -2.59 -14.29
N GLU A 127 -7.90 -3.82 -13.91
CA GLU A 127 -6.92 -4.91 -13.86
C GLU A 127 -6.33 -5.21 -15.24
N GLY A 128 -7.14 -5.12 -16.31
CA GLY A 128 -6.68 -5.28 -17.69
C GLY A 128 -5.66 -4.22 -18.11
N HIS A 129 -5.84 -2.96 -17.68
CA HIS A 129 -4.87 -1.90 -17.92
C HIS A 129 -3.56 -2.14 -17.16
N VAL A 130 -3.65 -2.45 -15.86
CA VAL A 130 -2.47 -2.75 -15.02
C VAL A 130 -1.70 -3.94 -15.59
N THR A 131 -2.39 -5.03 -15.93
CA THR A 131 -1.78 -6.24 -16.51
C THR A 131 -1.06 -5.93 -17.82
N ARG A 132 -1.76 -5.34 -18.80
CA ARG A 132 -1.21 -5.13 -20.14
C ARG A 132 -0.08 -4.10 -20.17
N ILE A 133 -0.18 -3.04 -19.38
CA ILE A 133 0.82 -1.96 -19.38
C ILE A 133 1.98 -2.32 -18.46
N GLY A 134 1.70 -2.79 -17.24
CA GLY A 134 2.72 -3.22 -16.27
C GLY A 134 3.64 -4.31 -16.82
N ALA A 135 3.11 -5.28 -17.59
CA ALA A 135 3.91 -6.32 -18.22
C ALA A 135 4.99 -5.77 -19.17
N LYS A 136 4.77 -4.61 -19.80
CA LYS A 136 5.79 -3.95 -20.64
C LYS A 136 6.98 -3.44 -19.85
N TYR A 137 6.82 -3.28 -18.53
CA TYR A 137 7.82 -2.78 -17.60
C TYR A 137 8.28 -3.86 -16.60
N GLY A 138 7.99 -5.14 -16.88
CA GLY A 138 8.47 -6.27 -16.09
C GLY A 138 7.55 -6.73 -14.96
N THR A 139 6.38 -6.10 -14.76
CA THR A 139 5.45 -6.50 -13.70
C THR A 139 4.48 -7.57 -14.17
N ARG A 140 4.50 -8.72 -13.50
CA ARG A 140 3.43 -9.72 -13.56
C ARG A 140 2.34 -9.35 -12.57
N TYR A 141 1.14 -9.16 -13.08
CA TYR A 141 -0.05 -8.90 -12.26
C TYR A 141 -0.84 -10.19 -12.04
N ALA A 142 -1.26 -10.45 -10.81
CA ALA A 142 -2.15 -11.56 -10.47
C ALA A 142 -3.16 -11.13 -9.41
N ARG A 143 -4.39 -11.65 -9.50
CA ARG A 143 -5.44 -11.39 -8.50
C ARG A 143 -5.48 -12.53 -7.49
N LEU A 144 -5.68 -12.16 -6.23
CA LEU A 144 -6.09 -13.09 -5.17
C LEU A 144 -7.55 -12.82 -4.84
N SER A 145 -8.34 -13.87 -4.70
CA SER A 145 -9.70 -13.75 -4.17
C SER A 145 -9.66 -13.56 -2.65
N PRO A 146 -10.72 -12.98 -2.04
CA PRO A 146 -10.78 -12.93 -0.58
C PRO A 146 -10.54 -14.31 0.04
N LEU A 147 -9.67 -14.36 1.05
CA LEU A 147 -9.21 -15.58 1.74
C LEU A 147 -8.25 -16.50 0.95
N GLU A 148 -7.89 -16.13 -0.29
CA GLU A 148 -6.83 -16.82 -1.02
C GLU A 148 -5.45 -16.37 -0.51
N SER A 149 -4.49 -17.29 -0.51
CA SER A 149 -3.12 -17.06 -0.06
C SER A 149 -2.11 -17.44 -1.15
N VAL A 150 -0.94 -16.82 -1.09
CA VAL A 150 0.20 -17.12 -1.96
C VAL A 150 1.49 -16.99 -1.14
N GLU A 151 2.44 -17.87 -1.43
CA GLU A 151 3.81 -17.77 -0.90
C GLU A 151 4.61 -16.79 -1.75
N VAL A 152 5.33 -15.89 -1.10
CA VAL A 152 6.09 -14.79 -1.72
C VAL A 152 7.50 -14.71 -1.19
#